data_AF-A0A6A6ERY5-F1
#
_entry.id   AF-A0A6A6ERY5-F1
#
_cell.length_a   1.000
_cell.length_b   1.000
_cell.length_c   1.000
_cell.angle_alpha   90.00
_cell.angle_beta   90.00
_cell.angle_gamma   90.00
#
_symmetry.space_group_name_H-M   'P 1'
#
loop_
_entity.id
_entity.type
_entity.pdbx_description
1 polymer ?
#
loop_
_entity_poly.entity_id
_entity_poly.type
_entity_poly.pdbx_seq_one_letter_code
_entity_poly.pdbx_strand_id
1 'polypeptide(L)'
;MDQSPPYTPTVTNRDRYLPPDYFDDGESPRLPKTLTSPRAKSRTDALSLLEGQQNNLTHASSAPPTAHYCLAEPPPDYASLDTLAHAFRLDGPLIYATKTSNTPRYQLMQEFTRSGRPLKLHIRRLLASEARQHLLPSTLSTPPRISYDMDGTMYRITGYEMRGHRSSTLAGSIQLESGSSILSGKWVKIWHFTKNVKRDSLNPENEARMQKYGYHAEDEWDKRLLFSVKKGRWEDERGKKVAVEENGTEGRKFELLEQVSGSRRDLLVSCWVMRVWMVEGLRWEGDLKGW
;
A
#
# COMPACT_ATOMS: atom_id res chain seq x y z
N MET A 1 8.69 -16.24 54.11
CA MET A 1 7.88 -15.06 53.77
C MET A 1 8.60 -14.37 52.64
N ASP A 2 8.30 -14.75 51.39
CA ASP A 2 8.89 -14.16 50.19
C ASP A 2 8.18 -12.85 49.86
N GLN A 3 8.89 -11.73 49.96
CA GLN A 3 8.42 -10.44 49.45
C GLN A 3 8.94 -10.26 48.02
N SER A 4 8.06 -10.42 47.05
CA SER A 4 8.35 -10.01 45.67
C SER A 4 8.26 -8.47 45.56
N PRO A 5 9.20 -7.81 44.85
CA PRO A 5 9.19 -6.36 44.70
C PRO A 5 8.02 -5.87 43.82
N PRO A 6 7.54 -4.62 44.03
CA PRO A 6 6.40 -4.08 43.31
C PRO A 6 6.74 -3.82 41.83
N TYR A 7 5.95 -4.45 40.96
CA TYR A 7 6.00 -4.23 39.52
C TYR A 7 5.50 -2.82 39.19
N THR A 8 6.35 -1.99 38.58
CA THR A 8 5.96 -0.67 38.04
C THR A 8 5.86 -0.76 36.52
N PRO A 9 4.66 -0.77 35.92
CA PRO A 9 4.53 -0.72 34.47
C PRO A 9 4.68 0.72 33.98
N THR A 10 5.91 1.14 33.69
CA THR A 10 6.16 2.38 32.93
C THR A 10 6.15 2.04 31.45
N VAL A 11 4.95 1.90 30.86
CA VAL A 11 4.79 2.00 29.41
C VAL A 11 4.12 3.34 29.15
N THR A 12 4.94 4.34 28.84
CA THR A 12 4.48 5.61 28.28
C THR A 12 3.82 5.34 26.93
N ASN A 13 2.50 5.28 26.95
CA ASN A 13 1.64 5.21 25.77
C ASN A 13 1.74 6.57 25.06
N ARG A 14 2.76 6.74 24.22
CA ARG A 14 2.83 7.89 23.30
C ARG A 14 1.77 7.68 22.23
N ASP A 15 0.81 8.57 22.27
CA ASP A 15 -0.28 8.80 21.33
C ASP A 15 0.02 8.28 19.92
N ARG A 16 -0.60 7.15 19.57
CA ARG A 16 -0.71 6.68 18.20
C ARG A 16 -1.80 7.50 17.52
N TYR A 17 -1.47 8.73 17.17
CA TYR A 17 -2.26 9.50 16.21
C TYR A 17 -2.29 8.71 14.89
N LEU A 18 -3.48 8.29 14.48
CA LEU A 18 -3.71 7.82 13.12
C LEU A 18 -3.32 8.96 12.17
N PRO A 19 -2.64 8.68 11.04
CA PRO A 19 -2.48 9.70 10.01
C PRO A 19 -3.88 10.21 9.60
N PRO A 20 -4.14 11.54 9.61
CA PRO A 20 -5.46 12.10 9.33
C PRO A 20 -5.99 11.69 7.94
N ASP A 21 -5.09 11.32 7.01
CA ASP A 21 -5.40 11.01 5.61
C ASP A 21 -6.18 9.71 5.38
N TYR A 22 -6.48 8.93 6.42
CA TYR A 22 -7.29 7.70 6.29
C TYR A 22 -8.79 7.97 6.26
N PHE A 23 -9.24 9.08 6.84
CA PHE A 23 -10.64 9.47 6.84
C PHE A 23 -10.77 10.72 5.97
N ASP A 24 -11.44 10.54 4.83
CA ASP A 24 -11.86 11.65 4.00
C ASP A 24 -13.01 12.36 4.72
N ASP A 25 -12.65 13.23 5.67
CA ASP A 25 -13.56 14.14 6.36
C ASP A 25 -13.97 15.23 5.36
N GLY A 26 -14.82 14.83 4.40
CA GLY A 26 -15.47 15.74 3.48
C GLY A 26 -16.24 16.82 4.23
N GLU A 27 -16.00 18.07 3.82
CA GLU A 27 -16.71 19.31 4.17
C GLU A 27 -16.55 19.87 5.60
N SER A 28 -15.50 20.68 5.78
CA SER A 28 -15.66 21.93 6.56
C SER A 28 -16.17 23.04 5.64
N PRO A 29 -17.23 23.79 6.03
CA PRO A 29 -17.78 24.87 5.21
C PRO A 29 -16.77 26.02 5.07
N ARG A 30 -16.31 26.26 3.84
CA ARG A 30 -15.44 27.41 3.52
C ARG A 30 -16.30 28.66 3.34
N LEU A 31 -16.01 29.68 4.14
CA LEU A 31 -16.52 31.04 3.99
C LEU A 31 -16.08 31.65 2.64
N PRO A 32 -16.91 32.50 2.00
CA PRO A 32 -16.58 33.13 0.74
C PRO A 32 -15.58 34.27 0.97
N LYS A 33 -14.49 34.29 0.20
CA LYS A 33 -13.63 35.47 0.04
C LYS A 33 -13.59 35.92 -1.41
N THR A 34 -13.66 37.23 -1.52
CA THR A 34 -14.09 38.06 -2.63
C THR A 34 -13.00 38.23 -3.70
N LEU A 35 -13.47 38.49 -4.92
CA LEU A 35 -12.74 38.93 -6.12
C LEU A 35 -11.76 40.10 -5.86
N THR A 36 -10.64 40.16 -6.60
CA THR A 36 -10.37 41.19 -7.65
C THR A 36 -9.01 41.03 -8.38
N SER A 37 -9.07 41.29 -9.70
CA SER A 37 -8.09 41.54 -10.80
C SER A 37 -6.68 42.15 -10.49
N PRO A 38 -5.76 42.42 -11.46
CA PRO A 38 -5.80 42.21 -12.93
C PRO A 38 -4.50 41.69 -13.64
N ARG A 39 -4.74 41.09 -14.82
CA ARG A 39 -4.12 41.33 -16.16
C ARG A 39 -2.74 42.00 -16.24
N ALA A 40 -1.76 41.29 -16.82
CA ALA A 40 -0.63 41.87 -17.55
C ALA A 40 -0.44 41.16 -18.89
N LYS A 41 -0.29 41.95 -19.96
CA LYS A 41 0.02 41.58 -21.35
C LYS A 41 1.42 42.10 -21.68
N SER A 42 2.21 41.35 -22.47
CA SER A 42 3.25 41.88 -23.40
C SER A 42 3.90 40.69 -24.13
N ARG A 43 3.74 40.56 -25.47
CA ARG A 43 4.63 41.02 -26.59
C ARG A 43 5.74 39.99 -26.92
N THR A 44 5.70 39.33 -28.10
CA THR A 44 6.41 39.65 -29.39
C THR A 44 7.94 39.77 -29.18
N ASP A 45 8.87 39.15 -29.90
CA ASP A 45 9.04 38.81 -31.33
C ASP A 45 10.35 37.96 -31.45
N ALA A 46 10.46 36.99 -32.37
CA ALA A 46 11.21 37.04 -33.64
C ALA A 46 12.62 36.39 -33.68
N LEU A 47 12.75 35.57 -34.73
CA LEU A 47 13.88 35.08 -35.52
C LEU A 47 15.31 35.62 -35.30
N SER A 48 16.28 34.69 -35.32
CA SER A 48 17.65 34.76 -35.88
C SER A 48 18.19 33.31 -35.85
N LEU A 49 18.59 32.56 -36.90
CA LEU A 49 19.25 32.80 -38.19
C LEU A 49 20.70 33.30 -38.07
N LEU A 50 21.65 32.34 -38.04
CA LEU A 50 23.05 32.39 -38.53
C LEU A 50 23.67 31.00 -38.23
N GLU A 51 23.92 30.15 -39.21
CA GLU A 51 25.13 30.09 -40.07
C GLU A 51 26.43 29.72 -39.33
N GLY A 52 26.91 28.51 -39.64
CA GLY A 52 28.25 28.30 -40.21
C GLY A 52 29.47 28.68 -39.37
N GLN A 53 30.08 27.69 -38.71
CA GLN A 53 31.53 27.68 -38.60
C GLN A 53 32.08 26.25 -38.49
N GLN A 54 32.55 25.74 -39.63
CA GLN A 54 33.54 24.67 -39.70
C GLN A 54 34.86 25.23 -39.17
N ASN A 55 35.46 24.57 -38.18
CA ASN A 55 36.86 24.80 -37.81
C ASN A 55 37.52 23.50 -37.36
N ASN A 56 38.42 23.04 -38.23
CA ASN A 56 39.76 22.52 -37.97
C ASN A 56 39.93 21.30 -37.03
N LEU A 57 40.17 20.17 -37.69
CA LEU A 57 40.81 18.96 -37.16
C LEU A 57 42.24 19.27 -36.71
N THR A 58 42.45 19.47 -35.40
CA THR A 58 43.76 19.28 -34.76
C THR A 58 43.85 17.88 -34.17
N HIS A 59 44.83 17.13 -34.66
CA HIS A 59 45.22 15.80 -34.24
C HIS A 59 45.66 15.84 -32.75
N ALA A 60 44.74 15.50 -31.84
CA ALA A 60 45.05 15.35 -30.42
C ALA A 60 45.59 13.94 -30.16
N SER A 61 46.84 13.91 -29.69
CA SER A 61 47.56 12.74 -29.21
C SER A 61 46.70 11.90 -28.24
N SER A 62 46.42 10.65 -28.62
CA SER A 62 45.68 9.70 -27.79
C SER A 62 46.56 9.18 -26.64
N ALA A 63 46.45 9.79 -25.47
CA ALA A 63 46.60 9.02 -24.24
C ALA A 63 45.37 8.10 -24.11
N PRO A 64 45.52 6.83 -23.69
CA PRO A 64 44.37 5.98 -23.45
C PRO A 64 43.45 6.70 -22.45
N PRO A 65 42.16 6.91 -22.76
CA PRO A 65 41.26 7.48 -21.79
C PRO A 65 41.21 6.47 -20.66
N THR A 66 41.86 6.81 -19.55
CA THR A 66 41.50 6.26 -18.25
C THR A 66 40.08 6.73 -18.04
N ALA A 67 39.14 5.95 -18.57
CA ALA A 67 37.73 6.09 -18.32
C ALA A 67 37.58 5.85 -16.82
N HIS A 68 37.82 6.90 -16.04
CA HIS A 68 37.17 7.08 -14.78
C HIS A 68 35.70 7.00 -15.13
N TYR A 69 35.15 5.79 -15.02
CA TYR A 69 33.74 5.56 -14.87
C TYR A 69 33.34 6.44 -13.70
N CYS A 70 32.96 7.69 -14.01
CA CYS A 70 32.17 8.50 -13.12
C CYS A 70 30.89 7.69 -13.00
N LEU A 71 30.87 6.81 -12.00
CA LEU A 71 29.65 6.25 -11.43
C LEU A 71 28.89 7.48 -10.95
N ALA A 72 28.15 8.09 -11.88
CA ALA A 72 27.22 9.15 -11.57
C ALA A 72 26.36 8.60 -10.45
N GLU A 73 26.47 9.23 -9.28
CA GLU A 73 25.69 8.83 -8.12
C GLU A 73 24.24 8.77 -8.57
N PRO A 74 23.57 7.60 -8.44
CA PRO A 74 22.20 7.48 -8.91
C PRO A 74 21.38 8.56 -8.18
N PRO A 75 20.37 9.15 -8.86
CA PRO A 75 19.54 10.16 -8.24
C PRO A 75 19.04 9.65 -6.89
N PRO A 76 19.02 10.51 -5.86
CA PRO A 76 18.73 10.07 -4.52
C PRO A 76 17.41 9.31 -4.47
N ASP A 77 17.37 8.26 -3.63
CA ASP A 77 16.27 7.29 -3.53
C ASP A 77 14.99 7.88 -2.89
N TYR A 78 14.76 9.19 -3.03
CA TYR A 78 13.49 9.81 -2.70
C TYR A 78 12.42 9.19 -3.58
N ALA A 79 11.58 8.37 -2.94
CA ALA A 79 10.41 7.81 -3.54
C ALA A 79 9.45 8.94 -3.91
N SER A 80 9.52 9.43 -5.16
CA SER A 80 8.30 9.90 -5.78
C SER A 80 7.44 8.65 -5.94
N LEU A 81 6.65 8.35 -4.89
CA LEU A 81 5.44 7.57 -5.03
C LEU A 81 4.79 8.08 -6.31
N ASP A 82 4.64 7.20 -7.30
CA ASP A 82 3.88 7.54 -8.48
C ASP A 82 2.45 7.74 -8.01
N THR A 83 2.13 8.97 -7.61
CA THR A 83 0.83 9.35 -7.06
C THR A 83 -0.27 9.14 -8.09
N LEU A 84 0.09 8.97 -9.35
CA LEU A 84 -0.81 8.67 -10.45
C LEU A 84 -1.07 7.16 -10.61
N ALA A 85 -0.30 6.27 -9.98
CA ALA A 85 -0.54 4.83 -10.07
C ALA A 85 -1.89 4.45 -9.43
N HIS A 86 -2.89 4.18 -10.27
CA HIS A 86 -4.25 3.83 -9.88
C HIS A 86 -4.69 2.45 -10.40
N ALA A 87 -3.95 1.83 -11.30
CA ALA A 87 -4.26 0.50 -11.82
C ALA A 87 -3.11 -0.47 -11.54
N PHE A 88 -3.46 -1.65 -11.04
CA PHE A 88 -2.55 -2.67 -10.59
C PHE A 88 -2.86 -4.01 -11.24
N ARG A 89 -1.83 -4.81 -11.48
CA ARG A 89 -1.93 -6.21 -11.89
C ARG A 89 -1.10 -7.07 -10.94
N LEU A 90 -1.70 -8.13 -10.45
CA LEU A 90 -1.02 -9.12 -9.62
C LEU A 90 -0.43 -10.20 -10.53
N ASP A 91 0.90 -10.27 -10.53
CA ASP A 91 1.71 -11.25 -11.25
C ASP A 91 2.76 -11.78 -10.28
N GLY A 92 2.33 -12.78 -9.51
CA GLY A 92 2.99 -13.21 -8.28
C GLY A 92 4.45 -13.62 -8.50
N PRO A 93 5.38 -13.19 -7.62
CA PRO A 93 5.16 -12.52 -6.32
C PRO A 93 5.02 -10.99 -6.38
N LEU A 94 4.91 -10.39 -7.56
CA LEU A 94 4.95 -8.93 -7.73
C LEU A 94 3.58 -8.34 -8.06
N ILE A 95 3.39 -7.07 -7.71
CA ILE A 95 2.24 -6.28 -8.12
C ILE A 95 2.74 -5.10 -8.93
N TYR A 96 2.35 -5.06 -10.19
CA TYR A 96 2.74 -4.04 -11.15
C TYR A 96 1.72 -2.92 -11.17
N ALA A 97 2.18 -1.67 -11.19
CA ALA A 97 1.37 -0.62 -11.79
C ALA A 97 1.24 -0.93 -13.28
N THR A 98 0.11 -0.64 -13.93
CA THR A 98 -0.11 -0.99 -15.35
C THR A 98 -0.52 0.17 -16.27
N LYS A 99 -1.28 1.16 -15.77
CA LYS A 99 -1.72 2.30 -16.60
C LYS A 99 -0.67 3.40 -16.73
N THR A 100 0.06 3.68 -15.65
CA THR A 100 1.06 4.76 -15.62
C THR A 100 2.46 4.27 -16.01
N SER A 101 2.77 3.04 -15.65
CA SER A 101 4.00 2.35 -15.96
C SER A 101 3.74 0.84 -15.97
N ASN A 102 4.71 0.02 -16.36
CA ASN A 102 4.72 -1.43 -16.11
C ASN A 102 5.80 -1.79 -15.09
N THR A 103 5.88 -1.03 -13.99
CA THR A 103 6.91 -1.17 -12.96
C THR A 103 6.35 -1.91 -11.75
N PRO A 104 7.08 -2.86 -11.15
CA PRO A 104 6.64 -3.50 -9.92
C PRO A 104 6.65 -2.48 -8.76
N ARG A 105 5.57 -2.46 -7.98
CA ARG A 105 5.37 -1.51 -6.86
C ARG A 105 5.29 -2.20 -5.50
N TYR A 106 4.76 -3.42 -5.49
CA TYR A 106 4.67 -4.22 -4.27
C TYR A 106 5.27 -5.59 -4.52
N GLN A 107 5.77 -6.18 -3.45
CA GLN A 107 6.25 -7.54 -3.42
C GLN A 107 5.53 -8.31 -2.33
N LEU A 108 5.23 -9.56 -2.64
CA LEU A 108 4.59 -10.53 -1.78
C LEU A 108 5.59 -11.64 -1.40
N MET A 109 5.45 -12.16 -0.19
CA MET A 109 6.19 -13.35 0.24
C MET A 109 5.32 -14.22 1.12
N GLN A 110 5.27 -15.52 0.80
CA GLN A 110 4.47 -16.51 1.50
C GLN A 110 5.36 -17.34 2.42
N GLU A 111 4.91 -17.50 3.66
CA GLU A 111 5.44 -18.52 4.57
C GLU A 111 4.56 -19.76 4.52
N PHE A 112 5.18 -20.93 4.54
CA PHE A 112 4.48 -22.22 4.50
C PHE A 112 4.75 -23.05 5.76
N THR A 113 3.78 -23.88 6.13
CA THR A 113 3.99 -24.95 7.10
C THR A 113 4.91 -26.03 6.52
N ARG A 114 5.41 -26.93 7.39
CA ARG A 114 6.16 -28.12 6.95
C ARG A 114 5.37 -29.00 5.96
N SER A 115 4.05 -28.97 6.04
CA SER A 115 3.13 -29.67 5.13
C SER A 115 2.83 -28.91 3.83
N GLY A 116 3.49 -27.78 3.57
CA GLY A 116 3.31 -26.98 2.36
C GLY A 116 2.01 -26.16 2.32
N ARG A 117 1.32 -26.00 3.46
CA ARG A 117 0.13 -25.14 3.54
C ARG A 117 0.55 -23.70 3.80
N PRO A 118 -0.07 -22.69 3.17
CA PRO A 118 0.24 -21.30 3.45
C PRO A 118 -0.10 -20.96 4.89
N LEU A 119 0.84 -20.31 5.57
CA LEU A 119 0.74 -19.92 6.97
C LEU A 119 0.58 -18.41 7.09
N LYS A 120 1.46 -17.67 6.41
CA LYS A 120 1.46 -16.20 6.43
C LYS A 120 1.72 -15.63 5.05
N LEU A 121 1.23 -14.41 4.83
CA LEU A 121 1.54 -13.61 3.66
C LEU A 121 2.04 -12.25 4.12
N HIS A 122 3.19 -11.83 3.61
CA HIS A 122 3.78 -10.53 3.88
C HIS A 122 3.68 -9.65 2.64
N ILE A 123 3.35 -8.38 2.85
CA ILE A 123 3.21 -7.38 1.79
C ILE A 123 4.14 -6.23 2.10
N ARG A 124 5.03 -5.91 1.15
CA ARG A 124 5.91 -4.75 1.22
C ARG A 124 5.81 -3.89 -0.03
N ARG A 125 6.21 -2.63 0.12
CA ARG A 125 6.42 -1.73 -1.02
C ARG A 125 7.87 -1.87 -1.49
N LEU A 126 8.07 -1.85 -2.81
CA LEU A 126 9.39 -1.81 -3.41
C LEU A 126 9.93 -0.37 -3.44
N LEU A 127 11.23 -0.24 -3.19
CA LEU A 127 11.97 0.98 -3.42
C LEU A 127 12.11 1.25 -4.92
N ALA A 128 12.32 2.52 -5.28
CA ALA A 128 12.50 2.90 -6.67
C ALA A 128 13.75 2.26 -7.29
N SER A 129 14.83 2.13 -6.51
CA SER A 129 16.05 1.42 -6.89
C SER A 129 15.79 -0.06 -7.21
N GLU A 130 15.05 -0.77 -6.36
CA GLU A 130 14.67 -2.17 -6.58
C GLU A 130 13.82 -2.35 -7.85
N ALA A 131 12.83 -1.47 -8.04
CA ALA A 131 11.97 -1.51 -9.22
C ALA A 131 12.75 -1.22 -10.52
N ARG A 132 13.72 -0.29 -10.49
CA ARG A 132 14.60 0.02 -11.64
C ARG A 132 15.51 -1.16 -11.98
N GLN A 133 16.12 -1.78 -10.98
CA GLN A 133 17.00 -2.93 -11.18
C GLN A 133 16.29 -4.10 -11.87
N HIS A 134 14.99 -4.29 -11.59
CA HIS A 134 14.18 -5.31 -12.24
C HIS A 134 13.87 -5.03 -13.72
N LEU A 135 13.92 -3.77 -14.15
CA LEU A 135 13.65 -3.39 -15.55
C LEU A 135 14.91 -3.36 -16.42
N LEU A 136 16.09 -3.42 -15.81
CA LEU A 136 17.34 -3.43 -16.56
C LEU A 136 17.55 -4.80 -17.22
N PRO A 137 17.88 -4.84 -18.52
CA PRO A 137 18.26 -6.08 -19.18
C PRO A 137 19.50 -6.65 -18.47
N SER A 138 19.30 -7.75 -17.76
CA SER A 138 20.40 -8.47 -17.12
C SER A 138 21.20 -9.19 -18.19
N THR A 139 22.51 -8.95 -18.22
CA THR A 139 23.45 -9.71 -19.06
C THR A 139 23.70 -11.13 -18.51
N LEU A 140 23.17 -11.44 -17.32
CA LEU A 140 23.21 -12.76 -16.70
C LEU A 140 22.04 -13.61 -17.20
N SER A 141 22.26 -14.93 -17.39
CA SER A 141 21.24 -15.86 -17.92
C SER A 141 20.00 -16.02 -17.03
N THR A 142 20.02 -15.47 -15.82
CA THR A 142 18.91 -15.47 -14.87
C THR A 142 18.44 -14.04 -14.60
N PRO A 143 17.13 -13.75 -14.72
CA PRO A 143 16.61 -12.43 -14.41
C PRO A 143 16.85 -12.13 -12.92
N PRO A 144 17.24 -10.89 -12.57
CA PRO A 144 17.55 -10.50 -11.20
C PRO A 144 16.29 -10.65 -10.34
N ARG A 145 16.33 -11.59 -9.40
CA ARG A 145 15.27 -11.78 -8.42
C ARG A 145 15.43 -10.73 -7.32
N ILE A 146 14.43 -9.87 -7.15
CA ILE A 146 14.39 -8.95 -6.01
C ILE A 146 14.22 -9.80 -4.75
N SER A 147 15.21 -9.79 -3.85
CA SER A 147 15.08 -10.44 -2.54
C SER A 147 13.98 -9.77 -1.71
N TYR A 148 13.27 -10.53 -0.87
CA TYR A 148 12.28 -9.95 0.01
C TYR A 148 12.94 -9.36 1.25
N ASP A 149 12.83 -8.05 1.44
CA ASP A 149 13.25 -7.38 2.67
C ASP A 149 12.13 -7.43 3.73
N MET A 150 12.39 -8.16 4.80
CA MET A 150 11.47 -8.32 5.93
C MET A 150 11.22 -7.00 6.67
N ASP A 151 12.24 -6.15 6.78
CA ASP A 151 12.10 -4.86 7.48
C ASP A 151 11.19 -3.92 6.68
N GLY A 152 11.16 -4.09 5.35
CA GLY A 152 10.25 -3.53 4.36
C GLY A 152 8.76 -3.79 4.58
N THR A 153 8.39 -4.79 5.39
CA THR A 153 7.00 -5.27 5.49
C THR A 153 6.05 -4.19 5.99
N MET A 154 4.96 -3.96 5.25
CA MET A 154 3.89 -3.03 5.61
C MET A 154 2.75 -3.73 6.33
N TYR A 155 2.28 -4.83 5.75
CA TYR A 155 1.17 -5.63 6.28
C TYR A 155 1.57 -7.10 6.33
N ARG A 156 1.15 -7.76 7.40
CA ARG A 156 1.26 -9.21 7.57
C ARG A 156 -0.12 -9.80 7.71
N ILE A 157 -0.38 -10.85 6.96
CA ILE A 157 -1.65 -11.58 6.96
C ILE A 157 -1.41 -12.97 7.53
N THR A 158 -2.23 -13.39 8.49
CA THR A 158 -2.15 -14.69 9.17
C THR A 158 -3.57 -15.18 9.46
N GLY A 159 -3.93 -16.36 8.95
CA GLY A 159 -5.30 -16.86 9.08
C GLY A 159 -6.29 -15.94 8.37
N TYR A 160 -7.24 -15.36 9.12
CA TYR A 160 -8.27 -14.42 8.63
C TYR A 160 -8.00 -12.96 8.99
N GLU A 161 -6.78 -12.67 9.47
CA GLU A 161 -6.41 -11.38 10.02
C GLU A 161 -5.21 -10.77 9.28
N MET A 162 -5.31 -9.49 8.96
CA MET A 162 -4.23 -8.65 8.46
C MET A 162 -3.89 -7.58 9.50
N ARG A 163 -2.61 -7.39 9.79
CA ARG A 163 -2.11 -6.35 10.71
C ARG A 163 -1.04 -5.50 10.05
N GLY A 164 -1.09 -4.19 10.33
CA GLY A 164 -0.03 -3.27 9.98
C GLY A 164 1.23 -3.51 10.82
N HIS A 165 2.42 -3.44 10.21
CA HIS A 165 3.71 -3.60 10.86
C HIS A 165 4.52 -2.29 10.95
N ARG A 166 4.03 -1.20 10.34
CA ARG A 166 4.70 0.11 10.30
C ARG A 166 3.78 1.18 10.88
N SER A 167 4.37 2.28 11.36
CA SER A 167 3.61 3.44 11.84
C SER A 167 2.78 4.10 10.74
N SER A 168 3.18 3.96 9.48
CA SER A 168 2.48 4.49 8.31
C SER A 168 1.28 3.65 7.88
N THR A 169 1.08 2.46 8.47
CA THR A 169 -0.05 1.58 8.13
C THR A 169 -1.18 1.69 9.14
N LEU A 170 -2.39 1.32 8.72
CA LEU A 170 -3.57 1.35 9.58
C LEU A 170 -3.37 0.44 10.80
N ALA A 171 -3.34 1.05 11.98
CA ALA A 171 -3.19 0.35 13.26
C ALA A 171 -4.45 -0.48 13.57
N GLY A 172 -4.27 -1.58 14.31
CA GLY A 172 -5.37 -2.49 14.67
C GLY A 172 -5.33 -3.79 13.87
N SER A 173 -6.49 -4.43 13.75
CA SER A 173 -6.68 -5.71 13.07
C SER A 173 -7.66 -5.52 11.92
N ILE A 174 -7.35 -6.07 10.75
CA ILE A 174 -8.23 -6.04 9.59
C ILE A 174 -8.66 -7.48 9.34
N GLN A 175 -9.96 -7.74 9.29
CA GLN A 175 -10.51 -9.07 9.13
C GLN A 175 -11.43 -9.14 7.91
N LEU A 176 -11.44 -10.31 7.27
CA LEU A 176 -12.24 -10.56 6.09
C LEU A 176 -13.39 -11.50 6.44
N GLU A 177 -14.61 -11.07 6.12
CA GLU A 177 -15.81 -11.91 6.16
C GLU A 177 -16.29 -12.14 4.73
N SER A 178 -16.70 -13.36 4.41
CA SER A 178 -17.25 -13.70 3.10
C SER A 178 -18.56 -14.44 3.26
N GLY A 179 -19.45 -14.27 2.29
CA GLY A 179 -20.73 -14.96 2.25
C GLY A 179 -21.32 -15.00 0.86
N SER A 180 -22.49 -15.62 0.75
CA SER A 180 -23.27 -15.67 -0.47
C SER A 180 -24.72 -15.28 -0.19
N SER A 181 -25.38 -14.67 -1.15
CA SER A 181 -26.80 -14.37 -1.12
C SER A 181 -27.42 -14.82 -2.45
N ILE A 182 -28.62 -15.39 -2.40
CA ILE A 182 -29.35 -15.89 -3.58
C ILE A 182 -29.50 -14.78 -4.64
N LEU A 183 -29.81 -13.55 -4.21
CA LEU A 183 -30.05 -12.43 -5.12
C LEU A 183 -28.77 -11.67 -5.51
N SER A 184 -27.81 -11.57 -4.59
CA SER A 184 -26.63 -10.70 -4.75
C SER A 184 -25.34 -11.44 -5.13
N GLY A 185 -25.33 -12.77 -5.10
CA GLY A 185 -24.15 -13.60 -5.34
C GLY A 185 -23.18 -13.59 -4.15
N LYS A 186 -21.91 -13.93 -4.43
CA LYS A 186 -20.83 -13.90 -3.43
C LYS A 186 -20.48 -12.45 -3.06
N TRP A 187 -20.32 -12.21 -1.77
CA TRP A 187 -19.91 -10.93 -1.23
C TRP A 187 -18.76 -11.11 -0.23
N VAL A 188 -17.95 -10.06 -0.09
CA VAL A 188 -16.88 -9.97 0.90
C VAL A 188 -17.01 -8.65 1.64
N LYS A 189 -16.83 -8.66 2.96
CA LYS A 189 -16.71 -7.45 3.79
C LYS A 189 -15.36 -7.47 4.48
N ILE A 190 -14.72 -6.32 4.50
CA ILE A 190 -13.43 -6.12 5.16
C ILE A 190 -13.66 -5.17 6.31
N TRP A 191 -13.45 -5.67 7.51
CA TRP A 191 -13.69 -4.99 8.77
C TRP A 191 -12.38 -4.57 9.39
N HIS A 192 -12.40 -3.41 10.06
CA HIS A 192 -11.34 -2.91 10.89
C HIS A 192 -11.76 -3.03 12.36
N PHE A 193 -10.91 -3.69 13.13
CA PHE A 193 -11.06 -3.90 14.55
C PHE A 193 -9.98 -3.09 15.27
N THR A 194 -10.43 -2.16 16.10
CA THR A 194 -9.56 -1.40 17.02
C THR A 194 -9.95 -1.69 18.44
N LYS A 195 -8.96 -1.73 19.34
CA LYS A 195 -9.28 -1.70 20.78
C LYS A 195 -9.98 -0.40 21.07
N ASN A 196 -11.05 -0.46 21.85
CA ASN A 196 -11.80 0.72 22.22
C ASN A 196 -10.89 1.70 23.00
N VAL A 197 -10.51 2.80 22.33
CA VAL A 197 -9.54 3.78 22.85
C VAL A 197 -10.15 4.58 24.01
N LYS A 198 -11.47 4.67 24.09
CA LYS A 198 -12.16 5.52 25.07
C LYS A 198 -12.07 5.03 26.51
N ARG A 199 -11.48 3.85 26.78
CA ARG A 199 -11.70 3.13 28.06
C ARG A 199 -13.21 3.05 28.36
N ASP A 200 -14.00 2.79 27.30
CA ASP A 200 -15.46 2.75 27.36
C ASP A 200 -15.99 1.57 28.18
N SER A 201 -15.11 0.76 28.79
CA SER A 201 -15.46 -0.11 29.90
C SER A 201 -15.99 0.66 31.13
N LEU A 202 -15.74 1.97 31.22
CA LEU A 202 -16.33 2.88 32.22
C LEU A 202 -17.44 3.78 31.66
N ASN A 203 -17.88 3.58 30.40
CA ASN A 203 -19.07 4.24 29.92
C ASN A 203 -20.29 3.62 30.62
N PRO A 204 -21.13 4.41 31.31
CA PRO A 204 -22.22 3.88 32.11
C PRO A 204 -23.19 3.00 31.30
N GLU A 205 -23.35 3.21 29.99
CA GLU A 205 -24.16 2.32 29.14
C GLU A 205 -23.50 0.96 28.93
N ASN A 206 -22.19 0.93 28.70
CA ASN A 206 -21.45 -0.30 28.49
C ASN A 206 -21.24 -1.05 29.82
N GLU A 207 -21.01 -0.32 30.91
CA GLU A 207 -20.98 -0.85 32.27
C GLU A 207 -22.34 -1.44 32.66
N ALA A 208 -23.45 -0.74 32.41
CA ALA A 208 -24.79 -1.28 32.65
C ALA A 208 -25.07 -2.53 31.82
N ARG A 209 -24.59 -2.58 30.57
CA ARG A 209 -24.71 -3.76 29.70
C ARG A 209 -23.87 -4.92 30.23
N MET A 210 -22.63 -4.66 30.67
CA MET A 210 -21.77 -5.63 31.33
C MET A 210 -22.34 -6.14 32.66
N GLN A 211 -22.93 -5.26 33.47
CA GLN A 211 -23.59 -5.64 34.73
C GLN A 211 -24.84 -6.49 34.47
N LYS A 212 -25.59 -6.21 33.40
CA LYS A 212 -26.83 -6.91 33.07
C LYS A 212 -26.60 -8.26 32.37
N TYR A 213 -25.62 -8.35 31.47
CA TYR A 213 -25.41 -9.52 30.61
C TYR A 213 -24.09 -10.25 30.86
N GLY A 214 -23.20 -9.68 31.66
CA GLY A 214 -21.85 -10.19 31.91
C GLY A 214 -20.81 -9.56 30.97
N TYR A 215 -19.54 -9.88 31.24
CA TYR A 215 -18.43 -9.46 30.40
C TYR A 215 -18.41 -10.27 29.09
N HIS A 216 -18.45 -9.58 27.95
CA HIS A 216 -18.22 -10.17 26.64
C HIS A 216 -16.97 -9.56 26.01
N ALA A 217 -16.01 -10.41 25.60
CA ALA A 217 -14.75 -9.96 25.01
C ALA A 217 -14.93 -9.15 23.71
N GLU A 218 -16.07 -9.30 23.03
CA GLU A 218 -16.43 -8.53 21.84
C GLU A 218 -16.74 -7.05 22.14
N ASP A 219 -17.12 -6.73 23.37
CA ASP A 219 -17.41 -5.35 23.79
C ASP A 219 -16.14 -4.49 23.94
N GLU A 220 -14.96 -5.10 23.93
CA GLU A 220 -13.66 -4.41 23.97
C GLU A 220 -13.21 -3.88 22.60
N TRP A 221 -13.88 -4.30 21.51
CA TRP A 221 -13.43 -4.05 20.15
C TRP A 221 -14.43 -3.20 19.36
N ASP A 222 -13.95 -2.07 18.84
CA ASP A 222 -14.69 -1.28 17.88
C ASP A 222 -14.55 -1.94 16.50
N LYS A 223 -15.68 -2.36 15.91
CA LYS A 223 -15.76 -2.97 14.59
C LYS A 223 -16.30 -1.97 13.57
N ARG A 224 -15.48 -1.57 12.60
CA ARG A 224 -15.83 -0.63 11.53
C ARG A 224 -15.71 -1.26 10.16
N LEU A 225 -16.66 -1.03 9.26
CA LEU A 225 -16.55 -1.50 7.88
C LEU A 225 -15.52 -0.63 7.14
N LEU A 226 -14.51 -1.24 6.52
CA LEU A 226 -13.62 -0.51 5.60
C LEU A 226 -14.16 -0.58 4.19
N PHE A 227 -14.35 -1.80 3.69
CA PHE A 227 -14.74 -2.05 2.31
C PHE A 227 -15.75 -3.18 2.22
N SER A 228 -16.67 -3.07 1.27
CA SER A 228 -17.51 -4.17 0.82
C SER A 228 -17.25 -4.46 -0.65
N VAL A 229 -17.21 -5.75 -1.01
CA VAL A 229 -16.90 -6.22 -2.35
C VAL A 229 -18.02 -7.10 -2.86
N LYS A 230 -18.62 -6.70 -3.97
CA LYS A 230 -19.70 -7.46 -4.64
C LYS A 230 -19.47 -7.44 -6.14
N LYS A 231 -19.39 -8.62 -6.76
CA LYS A 231 -19.17 -8.77 -8.22
C LYS A 231 -17.98 -7.91 -8.72
N GLY A 232 -16.86 -7.92 -7.98
CA GLY A 232 -15.66 -7.16 -8.30
C GLY A 232 -15.76 -5.64 -8.04
N ARG A 233 -16.89 -5.12 -7.55
CA ARG A 233 -17.04 -3.70 -7.20
C ARG A 233 -16.68 -3.51 -5.73
N TRP A 234 -15.77 -2.58 -5.46
CA TRP A 234 -15.36 -2.21 -4.11
C TRP A 234 -16.03 -0.91 -3.70
N GLU A 235 -16.73 -0.95 -2.58
CA GLU A 235 -17.43 0.17 -1.98
C GLU A 235 -16.87 0.44 -0.58
N ASP A 236 -16.77 1.71 -0.18
CA ASP A 236 -16.40 2.08 1.19
C ASP A 236 -17.58 1.95 2.17
N GLU A 237 -17.38 2.39 3.41
CA GLU A 237 -18.40 2.36 4.47
C GLU A 237 -19.68 3.14 4.12
N ARG A 238 -19.59 4.14 3.22
CA ARG A 238 -20.69 4.98 2.77
C ARG A 238 -21.39 4.41 1.54
N GLY A 239 -20.92 3.27 1.02
CA GLY A 239 -21.40 2.70 -0.23
C GLY A 239 -20.83 3.39 -1.48
N LYS A 240 -19.85 4.29 -1.32
CA LYS A 240 -19.20 4.96 -2.45
C LYS A 240 -18.23 3.98 -3.10
N LYS A 241 -18.32 3.85 -4.42
CA LYS A 241 -17.46 2.97 -5.20
C LYS A 241 -16.03 3.53 -5.24
N VAL A 242 -15.07 2.79 -4.69
CA VAL A 242 -13.65 3.21 -4.57
C VAL A 242 -12.71 2.46 -5.51
N ALA A 243 -13.06 1.24 -5.90
CA ALA A 243 -12.24 0.43 -6.79
C ALA A 243 -13.06 -0.60 -7.59
N VAL A 244 -12.43 -1.16 -8.62
CA VAL A 244 -12.96 -2.26 -9.43
C VAL A 244 -11.89 -3.33 -9.57
N GLU A 245 -12.33 -4.57 -9.47
CA GLU A 245 -11.52 -5.76 -9.70
C GLU A 245 -12.03 -6.46 -10.96
N GLU A 246 -11.09 -6.81 -11.83
CA GLU A 246 -11.35 -7.56 -13.05
C GLU A 246 -10.45 -8.79 -13.09
N ASN A 247 -11.08 -9.95 -13.29
CA ASN A 247 -10.38 -11.20 -13.52
C ASN A 247 -10.47 -11.52 -15.02
N GLY A 248 -9.37 -11.27 -15.74
CA GLY A 248 -9.29 -11.48 -17.19
C GLY A 248 -8.20 -12.49 -17.57
N THR A 249 -8.00 -12.67 -18.89
CA THR A 249 -6.94 -13.51 -19.45
C THR A 249 -5.54 -13.02 -19.10
N GLU A 250 -5.37 -11.72 -18.90
CA GLU A 250 -4.12 -11.07 -18.51
C GLU A 250 -3.87 -11.10 -16.98
N GLY A 251 -4.61 -11.93 -16.24
CA GLY A 251 -4.49 -12.07 -14.80
C GLY A 251 -5.45 -11.17 -14.01
N ARG A 252 -5.15 -11.03 -12.71
CA ARG A 252 -5.99 -10.27 -11.77
C ARG A 252 -5.62 -8.80 -11.80
N LYS A 253 -6.59 -7.95 -12.13
CA LYS A 253 -6.43 -6.50 -12.22
C LYS A 253 -7.26 -5.80 -11.14
N PHE A 254 -6.71 -4.72 -10.62
CA PHE A 254 -7.34 -3.90 -9.59
C PHE A 254 -7.15 -2.42 -9.91
N GLU A 255 -8.24 -1.70 -10.08
CA GLU A 255 -8.25 -0.29 -10.46
C GLU A 255 -8.94 0.56 -9.40
N LEU A 256 -8.23 1.56 -8.90
CA LEU A 256 -8.72 2.62 -8.03
C LEU A 256 -9.43 3.67 -8.88
N LEU A 257 -10.65 4.05 -8.46
CA LEU A 257 -11.46 5.02 -9.21
C LEU A 257 -11.16 6.47 -8.84
N GLU A 258 -10.48 6.68 -7.71
CA GLU A 258 -10.17 8.01 -7.19
C GLU A 258 -8.68 8.14 -6.88
N GLN A 259 -8.17 9.36 -6.97
CA GLN A 259 -6.84 9.67 -6.52
C GLN A 259 -6.80 9.62 -5.00
N VAL A 260 -6.22 8.55 -4.47
CA VAL A 260 -6.07 8.32 -3.03
C VAL A 260 -4.66 8.60 -2.56
N SER A 261 -4.54 9.01 -1.29
CA SER A 261 -3.27 9.14 -0.58
C SER A 261 -2.48 7.82 -0.62
N GLY A 262 -1.15 7.91 -0.45
CA GLY A 262 -0.27 6.74 -0.50
C GLY A 262 -0.64 5.67 0.53
N SER A 263 -1.03 6.08 1.74
CA SER A 263 -1.41 5.18 2.83
C SER A 263 -2.76 4.49 2.60
N ARG A 264 -3.76 5.21 2.06
CA ARG A 264 -5.06 4.65 1.67
C ARG A 264 -4.93 3.71 0.48
N ARG A 265 -4.04 4.02 -0.46
CA ARG A 265 -3.68 3.13 -1.57
C ARG A 265 -3.07 1.83 -1.09
N ASP A 266 -2.07 1.89 -0.21
CA ASP A 266 -1.43 0.71 0.36
C ASP A 266 -2.46 -0.19 1.05
N LEU A 267 -3.38 0.42 1.80
CA LEU A 267 -4.46 -0.30 2.45
C LEU A 267 -5.38 -0.98 1.44
N LEU A 268 -5.85 -0.27 0.40
CA LEU A 268 -6.72 -0.83 -0.64
C LEU A 268 -6.04 -1.99 -1.39
N VAL A 269 -4.79 -1.81 -1.81
CA VAL A 269 -4.03 -2.88 -2.48
C VAL A 269 -3.81 -4.07 -1.55
N SER A 270 -3.48 -3.83 -0.28
CA SER A 270 -3.26 -4.90 0.70
C SER A 270 -4.56 -5.66 1.01
N CYS A 271 -5.69 -4.97 1.13
CA CYS A 271 -7.01 -5.55 1.27
C CYS A 271 -7.41 -6.39 0.05
N TRP A 272 -7.09 -5.91 -1.16
CA TRP A 272 -7.30 -6.68 -2.39
C TRP A 272 -6.47 -7.96 -2.39
N VAL A 273 -5.18 -7.88 -2.06
CA VAL A 273 -4.30 -9.04 -1.93
C VAL A 273 -4.82 -10.02 -0.86
N MET A 274 -5.27 -9.51 0.30
CA MET A 274 -5.87 -10.31 1.37
C MET A 274 -7.09 -11.08 0.85
N ARG A 275 -7.99 -10.42 0.12
CA ARG A 275 -9.16 -11.06 -0.51
C ARG A 275 -8.73 -12.15 -1.48
N VAL A 276 -7.83 -11.85 -2.40
CA VAL A 276 -7.35 -12.83 -3.40
C VAL A 276 -6.70 -14.03 -2.71
N TRP A 277 -5.89 -13.79 -1.67
CA TRP A 277 -5.23 -14.87 -0.93
C TRP A 277 -6.22 -15.76 -0.18
N MET A 278 -7.17 -15.19 0.56
CA MET A 278 -8.09 -15.93 1.42
C MET A 278 -9.27 -16.56 0.67
N VAL A 279 -9.82 -15.86 -0.32
CA VAL A 279 -11.06 -16.28 -0.99
C VAL A 279 -10.77 -17.10 -2.24
N GLU A 280 -9.71 -16.76 -2.99
CA GLU A 280 -9.40 -17.41 -4.27
C GLU A 280 -8.21 -18.38 -4.18
N GLY A 281 -7.40 -18.30 -3.12
CA GLY A 281 -6.21 -19.14 -2.96
C GLY A 281 -5.05 -18.67 -3.82
N LEU A 282 -4.32 -17.65 -3.36
CA LEU A 282 -3.17 -17.10 -4.10
C LEU A 282 -1.94 -18.02 -4.00
N ARG A 283 -1.42 -18.45 -5.16
CA ARG A 283 -0.15 -19.17 -5.35
C ARG A 283 0.54 -18.69 -6.62
N TRP A 284 1.85 -18.82 -6.67
CA TRP A 284 2.66 -18.59 -7.88
C TRP A 284 3.72 -19.69 -8.02
N GLU A 285 4.28 -19.81 -9.23
CA GLU A 285 5.27 -20.82 -9.55
C GLU A 285 6.62 -20.51 -8.87
N GLY A 286 7.31 -21.54 -8.38
CA GLY A 286 8.57 -21.37 -7.66
C GLY A 286 8.42 -21.01 -6.17
N ASP A 287 7.20 -20.95 -5.64
CA ASP A 287 6.90 -20.78 -4.19
C ASP A 287 7.20 -22.04 -3.35
N LEU A 288 8.13 -22.88 -3.84
CA LEU A 288 8.55 -24.13 -3.24
C LEU A 288 9.64 -23.87 -2.22
N LYS A 289 9.20 -23.67 -0.97
CA LYS A 289 10.03 -23.48 0.24
C LYS A 289 10.84 -22.18 0.20
N GLY A 290 10.45 -21.24 1.07
CA GLY A 290 11.28 -20.08 1.40
C GLY A 290 12.73 -20.53 1.62
N TRP A 291 13.61 -19.97 0.80
CA TRP A 291 15.06 -20.07 1.00
C TRP A 291 15.47 -19.02 2.01
#